data_AF-A0A494X7W7-F1
#
_entry.id   AF-A0A494X7W7-F1
#
_cell.length_a   1.000
_cell.length_b   1.000
_cell.length_c   1.000
_cell.angle_alpha   90.00
_cell.angle_beta   90.00
_cell.angle_gamma   90.00
#
_symmetry.space_group_name_H-M   'P 1'
#
loop_
_entity.id
_entity.type
_entity.pdbx_description
1 polymer ?
#
loop_
_entity_poly.entity_id
_entity_poly.type
_entity_poly.pdbx_seq_one_letter_code
_entity_poly.pdbx_strand_id
1 'polypeptide(L)'
;MSTPTTPKPSSYLRYLPAVYSGPDSAFVGNYLNIFEKLLTSDDDALNGRRGIQALLAAGVIGNLFYPRLSFLFEPSNTEFIPPISGLEPDKETQILADLDSYIGVPVPVNPTTKFSGSPQASATPKSATQAWLDGLLDWLGGWVNLTPDSQWSIDKKRMVIAQVLALYRLRGTPQGLNFLINLLFDLPRQITGIAYQPPQRGQKASTVPITGSMTVTVSNPTPPCIGVSDKVASAFILHEQYQSGQPVVSGYFPWRFDVLITLPNAANPDFILTRDNVQEILTLQKNLQQLLAVIKPAATRFTIGILPSMQLPVTHTPLCSSATLGNNTLLGLSGKSTSN
;
A
#
# COMPACT_ATOMS: atom_id res chain seq x y z
N MET A 1 -30.69 -29.60 35.62
CA MET A 1 -30.05 -28.63 36.54
C MET A 1 -28.58 -28.99 36.61
N SER A 2 -27.73 -28.27 35.90
CA SER A 2 -26.28 -28.50 35.90
C SER A 2 -25.70 -27.94 37.20
N THR A 3 -25.09 -28.77 38.02
CA THR A 3 -24.41 -28.33 39.25
C THR A 3 -23.26 -27.39 38.87
N PRO A 4 -23.09 -26.23 39.55
CA PRO A 4 -21.93 -25.38 39.31
C PRO A 4 -20.68 -26.16 39.75
N THR A 5 -19.83 -26.51 38.78
CA THR A 5 -18.53 -27.13 39.02
C THR A 5 -17.69 -26.14 39.81
N THR A 6 -17.32 -26.47 41.04
CA THR A 6 -16.44 -25.63 41.86
C THR A 6 -15.12 -25.45 41.10
N PRO A 7 -14.69 -24.21 40.79
CA PRO A 7 -13.51 -23.99 39.98
C PRO A 7 -12.27 -24.57 40.67
N LYS A 8 -11.50 -25.37 39.93
CA LYS A 8 -10.24 -25.94 40.40
C LYS A 8 -9.25 -24.79 40.70
N PRO A 9 -8.53 -24.82 41.84
CA PRO A 9 -7.54 -23.80 42.14
C PRO A 9 -6.35 -23.85 41.17
N SER A 10 -5.79 -22.68 40.85
CA SER A 10 -4.66 -22.52 39.93
C SER A 10 -3.45 -23.37 40.30
N SER A 11 -2.79 -23.96 39.30
CA SER A 11 -1.52 -24.66 39.50
C SER A 11 -0.39 -23.72 39.93
N TYR A 12 -0.54 -22.39 39.76
CA TYR A 12 0.46 -21.41 40.16
C TYR A 12 0.53 -21.21 41.68
N LEU A 13 -0.48 -21.66 42.42
CA LEU A 13 -0.48 -21.62 43.88
C LEU A 13 0.74 -22.38 44.45
N ARG A 14 1.24 -23.40 43.75
CA ARG A 14 2.45 -24.17 44.11
C ARG A 14 3.73 -23.32 44.14
N TYR A 15 3.75 -22.18 43.46
CA TYR A 15 4.91 -21.30 43.37
C TYR A 15 4.88 -20.16 44.41
N LEU A 16 3.80 -20.03 45.18
CA LEU A 16 3.70 -19.03 46.23
C LEU A 16 4.20 -19.59 47.58
N PRO A 17 4.67 -18.71 48.48
CA PRO A 17 5.00 -19.10 49.86
C PRO A 17 3.81 -19.75 50.57
N ALA A 18 4.10 -20.69 51.49
CA ALA A 18 3.10 -21.51 52.18
C ALA A 18 2.01 -20.73 52.94
N VAL A 19 2.25 -19.46 53.28
CA VAL A 19 1.26 -18.55 53.88
C VAL A 19 0.02 -18.36 52.99
N TYR A 20 0.15 -18.52 51.67
CA TYR A 20 -0.94 -18.42 50.70
C TYR A 20 -1.63 -19.76 50.41
N SER A 21 -1.16 -20.86 50.98
CA SER A 21 -1.65 -22.23 50.75
C SER A 21 -2.59 -22.74 51.86
N GLY A 22 -3.07 -21.84 52.72
CA GLY A 22 -3.94 -22.18 53.86
C GLY A 22 -5.39 -22.49 53.49
N PRO A 23 -6.26 -22.78 54.49
CA PRO A 23 -7.67 -23.13 54.29
C PRO A 23 -8.49 -22.09 53.49
N ASP A 24 -8.09 -20.82 53.52
CA ASP A 24 -8.70 -19.70 52.79
C ASP A 24 -8.03 -19.40 51.43
N SER A 25 -7.19 -20.31 50.91
CA SER A 25 -6.48 -20.12 49.64
C SER A 25 -7.37 -20.11 48.41
N ALA A 26 -8.68 -20.35 48.56
CA ALA A 26 -9.66 -20.35 47.48
C ALA A 26 -9.65 -19.01 46.72
N PHE A 27 -9.54 -17.88 47.41
CA PHE A 27 -9.47 -16.56 46.78
C PHE A 27 -8.22 -16.43 45.90
N VAL A 28 -7.03 -16.72 46.47
CA VAL A 28 -5.76 -16.57 45.78
C VAL A 28 -5.65 -17.56 44.62
N GLY A 29 -6.07 -18.81 44.81
CA GLY A 29 -6.11 -19.81 43.75
C GLY A 29 -7.03 -19.42 42.59
N ASN A 30 -8.19 -18.83 42.88
CA ASN A 30 -9.11 -18.34 41.85
C ASN A 30 -8.60 -17.07 41.17
N TYR A 31 -7.91 -16.19 41.91
CA TYR A 31 -7.26 -15.00 41.36
C TYR A 31 -6.13 -15.38 40.39
N LEU A 32 -5.33 -16.38 40.76
CA LEU A 32 -4.22 -16.88 39.93
C LEU A 32 -4.69 -17.58 38.65
N ASN A 33 -5.92 -18.14 38.63
CA ASN A 33 -6.49 -18.70 37.40
C ASN A 33 -6.58 -17.65 36.27
N ILE A 34 -6.67 -16.36 36.59
CA ILE A 34 -6.63 -15.28 35.58
C ILE A 34 -5.26 -15.26 34.88
N PHE A 35 -4.17 -15.33 35.66
CA PHE A 35 -2.80 -15.27 35.14
C PHE A 35 -2.36 -16.58 34.50
N GLU A 36 -2.73 -17.71 35.09
CA GLU A 36 -2.49 -19.03 34.50
C GLU A 36 -3.19 -19.13 33.15
N LYS A 37 -4.45 -18.71 33.06
CA LYS A 37 -5.13 -18.66 31.77
C LYS A 37 -4.46 -17.71 30.79
N LEU A 38 -4.08 -16.51 31.24
CA LEU A 38 -3.38 -15.53 30.40
C LEU A 38 -2.08 -16.11 29.85
N LEU A 39 -1.36 -16.94 30.59
CA LEU A 39 -0.03 -17.42 30.20
C LEU A 39 -0.04 -18.79 29.52
N THR A 40 -0.87 -19.74 29.94
CA THR A 40 -0.79 -21.15 29.51
C THR A 40 -2.01 -21.67 28.75
N SER A 41 -3.05 -20.85 28.56
CA SER A 41 -4.25 -21.19 27.77
C SER A 41 -4.99 -22.44 28.25
N ASP A 42 -5.73 -22.33 29.36
CA ASP A 42 -6.67 -23.36 29.80
C ASP A 42 -8.10 -23.00 29.32
N ASP A 43 -8.74 -23.91 28.57
CA ASP A 43 -9.91 -23.63 27.75
C ASP A 43 -11.23 -23.49 28.56
N ASP A 44 -11.30 -24.10 29.75
CA ASP A 44 -12.55 -24.22 30.52
C ASP A 44 -12.89 -23.01 31.43
N ALA A 45 -11.94 -22.08 31.65
CA ALA A 45 -12.17 -20.89 32.48
C ALA A 45 -12.62 -19.68 31.64
N LEU A 46 -13.05 -18.56 32.24
CA LEU A 46 -13.26 -17.23 31.59
C LEU A 46 -13.88 -17.26 30.17
N ASN A 47 -15.07 -17.87 30.02
CA ASN A 47 -15.90 -17.88 28.81
C ASN A 47 -15.17 -18.34 27.52
N GLY A 48 -14.23 -19.29 27.61
CA GLY A 48 -13.59 -19.88 26.41
C GLY A 48 -12.57 -18.97 25.71
N ARG A 49 -12.15 -17.85 26.31
CA ARG A 49 -11.07 -17.00 25.77
C ARG A 49 -9.75 -17.78 25.71
N ARG A 50 -8.89 -17.60 24.72
CA ARG A 50 -7.59 -18.28 24.67
C ARG A 50 -6.49 -17.48 25.39
N GLY A 51 -5.39 -18.12 25.79
CA GLY A 51 -4.23 -17.49 26.46
C GLY A 51 -3.18 -16.88 25.51
N ILE A 52 -2.22 -16.10 26.05
CA ILE A 52 -1.18 -15.38 25.30
C ILE A 52 -0.20 -16.32 24.58
N GLN A 53 0.06 -17.51 25.12
CA GLN A 53 0.90 -18.51 24.46
C GLN A 53 0.23 -19.08 23.22
N ALA A 54 -1.07 -19.39 23.29
CA ALA A 54 -1.86 -19.81 22.14
C ALA A 54 -1.94 -18.70 21.08
N LEU A 55 -1.95 -17.44 21.52
CA LEU A 55 -1.96 -16.26 20.65
C LEU A 55 -0.63 -16.05 19.90
N LEU A 56 0.50 -16.24 20.58
CA LEU A 56 1.81 -16.22 19.92
C LEU A 56 1.95 -17.39 18.95
N ALA A 57 1.47 -18.58 19.32
CA ALA A 57 1.47 -19.76 18.47
C ALA A 57 0.55 -19.62 17.25
N ALA A 58 -0.60 -18.96 17.40
CA ALA A 58 -1.54 -18.71 16.31
C ALA A 58 -1.06 -17.59 15.37
N GLY A 59 -0.02 -16.83 15.74
CA GLY A 59 0.53 -15.73 14.94
C GLY A 59 -0.41 -14.54 14.77
N VAL A 60 -1.63 -14.55 15.33
CA VAL A 60 -2.69 -13.59 14.99
C VAL A 60 -2.32 -12.15 15.36
N ILE A 61 -1.91 -11.88 16.60
CA ILE A 61 -1.58 -10.50 17.03
C ILE A 61 -0.25 -10.02 16.42
N GLY A 62 0.75 -10.91 16.35
CA GLY A 62 2.03 -10.58 15.73
C GLY A 62 1.86 -10.20 14.27
N ASN A 63 1.01 -10.93 13.55
CA ASN A 63 0.66 -10.65 12.17
C ASN A 63 -0.16 -9.37 12.06
N LEU A 64 -1.13 -9.13 12.96
CA LEU A 64 -2.06 -8.01 12.84
C LEU A 64 -1.35 -6.65 12.78
N PHE A 65 -0.34 -6.44 13.64
CA PHE A 65 0.20 -5.10 13.93
C PHE A 65 1.66 -4.87 13.54
N TYR A 66 2.47 -5.91 13.33
CA TYR A 66 3.91 -5.73 13.13
C TYR A 66 4.45 -6.44 11.88
N PRO A 67 5.38 -5.81 11.14
CA PRO A 67 6.18 -6.51 10.15
C PRO A 67 7.08 -7.50 10.89
N ARG A 68 6.60 -8.75 10.93
CA ARG A 68 7.35 -9.98 11.14
C ARG A 68 8.52 -9.91 12.14
N LEU A 69 8.31 -10.36 13.38
CA LEU A 69 9.39 -10.77 14.27
C LEU A 69 9.93 -12.12 13.80
N SER A 70 11.03 -12.14 13.04
CA SER A 70 11.55 -13.32 12.30
C SER A 70 11.56 -14.67 13.04
N PHE A 71 11.70 -14.66 14.37
CA PHE A 71 11.67 -15.87 15.22
C PHE A 71 10.28 -16.49 15.40
N LEU A 72 9.20 -15.79 15.04
CA LEU A 72 7.82 -16.29 15.08
C LEU A 72 7.35 -16.90 13.76
N PHE A 73 8.21 -16.95 12.73
CA PHE A 73 7.79 -17.31 11.36
C PHE A 73 8.71 -18.34 10.73
N GLU A 74 8.16 -19.14 9.81
CA GLU A 74 8.96 -20.04 8.98
C GLU A 74 10.02 -19.24 8.19
N PRO A 75 11.30 -19.66 8.19
CA PRO A 75 12.35 -18.95 7.47
C PRO A 75 12.12 -18.83 5.95
N SER A 76 11.32 -19.74 5.38
CA SER A 76 10.97 -19.80 3.95
C SER A 76 9.97 -18.71 3.52
N ASN A 77 9.09 -18.25 4.41
CA ASN A 77 8.17 -17.17 4.10
C ASN A 77 8.99 -15.87 3.91
N THR A 78 8.68 -15.01 2.94
CA THR A 78 9.34 -13.70 2.73
C THR A 78 8.36 -12.54 2.72
N GLU A 79 7.07 -12.80 2.96
CA GLU A 79 6.04 -11.78 3.02
C GLU A 79 6.33 -10.80 4.16
N PHE A 80 6.18 -9.51 3.86
CA PHE A 80 6.40 -8.44 4.82
C PHE A 80 5.32 -8.45 5.91
N ILE A 81 4.05 -8.58 5.51
CA ILE A 81 2.87 -8.72 6.39
C ILE A 81 1.94 -9.76 5.76
N PRO A 82 1.60 -10.85 6.48
CA PRO A 82 0.64 -11.83 5.99
C PRO A 82 -0.76 -11.20 5.79
N PRO A 83 -1.42 -11.48 4.66
CA PRO A 83 -2.76 -10.96 4.39
C PRO A 83 -3.80 -11.60 5.33
N ILE A 84 -4.84 -10.85 5.67
CA ILE A 84 -6.03 -11.35 6.36
C ILE A 84 -7.15 -11.57 5.34
N SER A 85 -7.29 -10.65 4.39
CA SER A 85 -8.33 -10.64 3.35
C SER A 85 -7.85 -11.25 2.04
N GLY A 86 -8.77 -11.85 1.28
CA GLY A 86 -8.45 -12.46 -0.02
C GLY A 86 -7.74 -13.82 0.07
N LEU A 87 -7.66 -14.38 1.28
CA LEU A 87 -7.34 -15.78 1.50
C LEU A 87 -8.55 -16.67 1.14
N GLU A 88 -8.34 -17.99 1.10
CA GLU A 88 -9.45 -18.93 1.03
C GLU A 88 -10.46 -18.62 2.16
N PRO A 89 -11.78 -18.66 1.88
CA PRO A 89 -12.82 -18.20 2.81
C PRO A 89 -12.70 -18.80 4.21
N ASP A 90 -12.28 -20.06 4.30
CA ASP A 90 -12.12 -20.80 5.55
C ASP A 90 -10.96 -20.24 6.40
N LYS A 91 -9.83 -19.90 5.76
CA LYS A 91 -8.65 -19.35 6.43
C LYS A 91 -8.90 -17.95 6.96
N GLU A 92 -9.50 -17.08 6.15
CA GLU A 92 -9.88 -15.73 6.58
C GLU A 92 -10.85 -15.78 7.77
N THR A 93 -11.86 -16.67 7.68
CA THR A 93 -12.85 -16.84 8.75
C THR A 93 -12.20 -17.37 10.03
N GLN A 94 -11.25 -18.30 9.92
CA GLN A 94 -10.50 -18.81 11.06
C GLN A 94 -9.65 -17.72 11.73
N ILE A 95 -8.92 -16.91 10.97
CA ILE A 95 -8.10 -15.81 11.52
C ILE A 95 -8.97 -14.81 12.27
N LEU A 96 -10.12 -14.44 11.70
CA LEU A 96 -11.03 -13.49 12.33
C LEU A 96 -11.75 -14.09 13.55
N ALA A 97 -12.10 -15.37 13.51
CA ALA A 97 -12.68 -16.07 14.66
C ALA A 97 -11.66 -16.23 15.80
N ASP A 98 -10.41 -16.54 15.46
CA ASP A 98 -9.33 -16.57 16.43
C ASP A 98 -9.15 -15.20 17.05
N LEU A 99 -9.08 -14.12 16.26
CA LEU A 99 -9.00 -12.73 16.75
C LEU A 99 -10.15 -12.37 17.71
N ASP A 100 -11.40 -12.69 17.33
CA ASP A 100 -12.58 -12.45 18.15
C ASP A 100 -12.54 -13.23 19.48
N SER A 101 -12.04 -14.46 19.48
CA SER A 101 -11.93 -15.28 20.70
C SER A 101 -11.09 -14.63 21.81
N TYR A 102 -10.21 -13.68 21.46
CA TYR A 102 -9.37 -12.94 22.41
C TYR A 102 -9.95 -11.58 22.79
N ILE A 103 -10.38 -10.79 21.80
CA ILE A 103 -10.85 -9.41 22.03
C ILE A 103 -12.29 -9.41 22.55
N GLY A 104 -13.11 -10.36 22.11
CA GLY A 104 -14.53 -10.45 22.42
C GLY A 104 -15.30 -9.29 21.82
N VAL A 105 -15.26 -9.14 20.50
CA VAL A 105 -15.91 -8.03 19.80
C VAL A 105 -17.42 -8.22 19.90
N PRO A 106 -18.16 -7.30 20.55
CA PRO A 106 -19.60 -7.45 20.66
C PRO A 106 -20.24 -7.27 19.29
N VAL A 107 -21.10 -8.21 18.90
CA VAL A 107 -21.88 -8.09 17.67
C VAL A 107 -22.94 -6.98 17.86
N PRO A 108 -22.90 -5.88 17.07
CA PRO A 108 -23.85 -4.80 17.23
C PRO A 108 -25.26 -5.29 16.95
N VAL A 109 -26.17 -5.12 17.93
CA VAL A 109 -27.58 -5.40 17.72
C VAL A 109 -28.16 -4.29 16.88
N ASN A 110 -28.75 -4.61 15.73
CA ASN A 110 -29.41 -3.61 14.91
C ASN A 110 -30.69 -3.13 15.65
N PRO A 111 -30.74 -1.86 16.12
CA PRO A 111 -31.86 -1.36 16.90
C PRO A 111 -33.14 -1.24 16.06
N THR A 112 -33.00 -1.25 14.73
CA THR A 112 -34.15 -1.16 13.82
C THR A 112 -34.80 -2.51 13.52
N THR A 113 -34.22 -3.63 13.96
CA THR A 113 -34.74 -4.99 13.69
C THR A 113 -36.21 -5.21 14.00
N LYS A 114 -36.80 -4.39 14.89
CA LYS A 114 -38.21 -4.43 15.27
C LYS A 114 -39.15 -3.65 14.34
N PHE A 115 -38.64 -2.85 13.40
CA PHE A 115 -39.44 -2.03 12.49
C PHE A 115 -39.58 -2.69 11.11
N SER A 116 -40.81 -2.68 10.58
CA SER A 116 -41.12 -3.15 9.23
C SER A 116 -40.34 -2.36 8.18
N GLY A 117 -39.63 -3.06 7.29
CA GLY A 117 -38.78 -2.45 6.24
C GLY A 117 -37.30 -2.31 6.60
N SER A 118 -36.89 -2.78 7.78
CA SER A 118 -35.48 -2.72 8.17
C SER A 118 -34.60 -3.66 7.34
N PRO A 119 -33.35 -3.29 7.06
CA PRO A 119 -32.40 -4.16 6.37
C PRO A 119 -32.28 -5.49 7.13
N GLN A 120 -32.52 -6.61 6.44
CA GLN A 120 -32.43 -7.95 7.01
C GLN A 120 -30.98 -8.41 7.27
N ALA A 121 -29.99 -7.65 6.82
CA ALA A 121 -28.59 -7.94 7.08
C ALA A 121 -28.24 -7.66 8.55
N SER A 122 -28.28 -8.70 9.38
CA SER A 122 -27.75 -8.66 10.74
C SER A 122 -26.22 -8.66 10.71
N ALA A 123 -25.59 -7.92 11.62
CA ALA A 123 -24.15 -8.02 11.83
C ALA A 123 -23.81 -9.46 12.24
N THR A 124 -22.80 -10.04 11.58
CA THR A 124 -22.20 -11.32 11.95
C THR A 124 -20.98 -11.08 12.85
N PRO A 125 -20.51 -12.08 13.63
CA PRO A 125 -19.25 -11.98 14.37
C PRO A 125 -18.08 -11.56 13.47
N LYS A 126 -18.01 -12.12 12.26
CA LYS A 126 -17.02 -11.76 11.24
C LYS A 126 -17.09 -10.27 10.87
N SER A 127 -18.27 -9.77 10.49
CA SER A 127 -18.41 -8.36 10.09
C SER A 127 -18.20 -7.39 11.27
N ALA A 128 -18.56 -7.77 12.48
CA ALA A 128 -18.31 -6.98 13.69
C ALA A 128 -16.80 -6.88 13.97
N THR A 129 -16.10 -8.00 13.89
CA THR A 129 -14.64 -8.06 14.06
C THR A 129 -13.93 -7.26 12.98
N GLN A 130 -14.38 -7.37 11.73
CA GLN A 130 -13.85 -6.60 10.61
C GLN A 130 -14.04 -5.09 10.81
N ALA A 131 -15.22 -4.65 11.22
CA ALA A 131 -15.51 -3.23 11.49
C ALA A 131 -14.71 -2.69 12.70
N TRP A 132 -14.55 -3.49 13.75
CA TRP A 132 -13.70 -3.15 14.88
C TRP A 132 -12.24 -2.98 14.45
N LEU A 133 -11.72 -3.93 13.66
CA LEU A 133 -10.34 -3.87 13.15
C LEU A 133 -10.13 -2.67 12.24
N ASP A 134 -11.11 -2.34 11.40
CA ASP A 134 -11.09 -1.17 10.54
C ASP A 134 -10.97 0.13 11.36
N GLY A 135 -11.82 0.30 12.37
CA GLY A 135 -11.78 1.46 13.27
C GLY A 135 -10.50 1.54 14.11
N LEU A 136 -9.95 0.38 14.52
CA LEU A 136 -8.68 0.32 15.20
C LEU A 136 -7.53 0.80 14.30
N LEU A 137 -7.52 0.38 13.04
CA LEU A 137 -6.50 0.79 12.08
C LEU A 137 -6.61 2.28 11.74
N ASP A 138 -7.82 2.83 11.69
CA ASP A 138 -8.02 4.29 11.53
C ASP A 138 -7.48 5.06 12.74
N TRP A 139 -7.77 4.59 13.95
CA TRP A 139 -7.19 5.15 15.17
C TRP A 139 -5.65 5.05 15.17
N LEU A 140 -5.10 3.90 14.78
CA LEU A 140 -3.66 3.68 14.69
C LEU A 140 -3.01 4.57 13.62
N GLY A 141 -3.66 4.76 12.48
CA GLY A 141 -3.25 5.69 11.44
C GLY A 141 -3.11 7.12 11.98
N GLY A 142 -4.03 7.55 12.84
CA GLY A 142 -3.98 8.85 13.50
C GLY A 142 -2.69 9.09 14.30
N TRP A 143 -2.13 8.07 14.95
CA TRP A 143 -0.85 8.17 15.68
C TRP A 143 0.34 8.49 14.77
N VAL A 144 0.27 8.06 13.51
CA VAL A 144 1.32 8.30 12.51
C VAL A 144 0.91 9.40 11.53
N ASN A 145 -0.03 10.28 11.90
CA ASN A 145 -0.53 11.36 11.05
C ASN A 145 -0.95 10.87 9.64
N LEU A 146 -1.55 9.68 9.58
CA LEU A 146 -2.12 9.09 8.37
C LEU A 146 -3.64 9.01 8.57
N THR A 147 -4.39 9.46 7.57
CA THR A 147 -5.84 9.21 7.50
C THR A 147 -6.05 8.09 6.48
N PRO A 148 -6.27 6.83 6.91
CA PRO A 148 -6.50 5.75 5.97
C PRO A 148 -7.77 5.99 5.16
N ASP A 149 -7.74 5.64 3.88
CA ASP A 149 -8.93 5.72 3.04
C ASP A 149 -9.94 4.66 3.47
N SER A 150 -11.22 5.03 3.60
CA SER A 150 -12.30 4.09 3.91
C SER A 150 -12.50 3.02 2.82
N GLN A 151 -12.02 3.26 1.60
CA GLN A 151 -12.06 2.30 0.50
C GLN A 151 -10.91 1.29 0.54
N TRP A 152 -9.89 1.51 1.38
CA TRP A 152 -8.79 0.55 1.52
C TRP A 152 -9.25 -0.71 2.23
N SER A 153 -8.76 -1.85 1.74
CA SER A 153 -8.86 -3.10 2.49
C SER A 153 -8.08 -3.00 3.79
N ILE A 154 -8.44 -3.83 4.77
CA ILE A 154 -7.72 -3.96 6.04
C ILE A 154 -6.22 -4.22 5.81
N ASP A 155 -5.89 -5.09 4.85
CA ASP A 155 -4.50 -5.38 4.52
C ASP A 155 -3.77 -4.17 3.94
N LYS A 156 -4.44 -3.38 3.10
CA LYS A 156 -3.87 -2.14 2.59
C LYS A 156 -3.63 -1.14 3.73
N LYS A 157 -4.59 -0.95 4.64
CA LYS A 157 -4.41 -0.08 5.83
C LYS A 157 -3.21 -0.54 6.67
N ARG A 158 -3.12 -1.84 6.99
CA ARG A 158 -2.00 -2.44 7.72
C ARG A 158 -0.66 -2.21 7.02
N MET A 159 -0.60 -2.47 5.72
CA MET A 159 0.59 -2.31 4.90
C MET A 159 1.08 -0.87 4.87
N VAL A 160 0.16 0.08 4.67
CA VAL A 160 0.49 1.51 4.63
C VAL A 160 0.97 1.97 6.00
N ILE A 161 0.23 1.68 7.07
CA ILE A 161 0.61 2.07 8.45
C ILE A 161 1.99 1.55 8.82
N ALA A 162 2.30 0.29 8.49
CA ALA A 162 3.60 -0.30 8.81
C ALA A 162 4.78 0.34 8.08
N GLN A 163 4.58 0.84 6.84
CA GLN A 163 5.65 1.41 6.03
C GLN A 163 5.75 2.93 6.12
N VAL A 164 4.67 3.63 6.47
CA VAL A 164 4.58 5.10 6.33
C VAL A 164 5.66 5.85 7.13
N LEU A 165 6.02 5.36 8.32
CA LEU A 165 7.06 6.00 9.15
C LEU A 165 8.44 6.00 8.46
N ALA A 166 8.80 4.91 7.78
CA ALA A 166 10.04 4.84 7.01
C ALA A 166 9.98 5.80 5.81
N LEU A 167 8.83 5.89 5.15
CA LEU A 167 8.63 6.79 4.01
C LEU A 167 8.67 8.27 4.40
N TYR A 168 8.19 8.64 5.59
CA TYR A 168 8.33 10.00 6.10
C TYR A 168 9.78 10.44 6.29
N ARG A 169 10.70 9.51 6.58
CA ARG A 169 12.14 9.82 6.65
C ARG A 169 12.74 10.15 5.27
N LEU A 170 12.12 9.65 4.20
CA LEU A 170 12.53 9.87 2.81
C LEU A 170 11.70 10.98 2.13
N ARG A 171 10.89 11.73 2.90
CA ARG A 171 10.04 12.79 2.36
C ARG A 171 10.88 13.84 1.61
N GLY A 172 10.37 14.31 0.47
CA GLY A 172 11.06 15.27 -0.38
C GLY A 172 12.22 14.73 -1.21
N THR A 173 12.45 13.41 -1.20
CA THR A 173 13.34 12.75 -2.16
C THR A 173 12.53 12.11 -3.30
N PRO A 174 13.05 12.03 -4.53
CA PRO A 174 12.38 11.33 -5.63
C PRO A 174 12.09 9.87 -5.28
N GLN A 175 13.05 9.20 -4.65
CA GLN A 175 12.94 7.82 -4.23
C GLN A 175 11.82 7.61 -3.20
N GLY A 176 11.81 8.41 -2.13
CA GLY A 176 10.77 8.32 -1.10
C GLY A 176 9.38 8.60 -1.65
N LEU A 177 9.26 9.58 -2.55
CA LEU A 177 8.01 9.89 -3.21
C LEU A 177 7.55 8.76 -4.15
N ASN A 178 8.48 8.15 -4.88
CA ASN A 178 8.20 6.99 -5.72
C ASN A 178 7.67 5.81 -4.88
N PHE A 179 8.31 5.50 -3.76
CA PHE A 179 7.86 4.45 -2.86
C PHE A 179 6.48 4.74 -2.26
N LEU A 180 6.23 6.00 -1.85
CA LEU A 180 4.93 6.38 -1.32
C LEU A 180 3.82 6.28 -2.38
N ILE A 181 4.06 6.78 -3.59
CA ILE A 181 3.11 6.67 -4.70
C ILE A 181 2.80 5.20 -5.02
N ASN A 182 3.84 4.37 -5.10
CA ASN A 182 3.67 2.96 -5.40
C ASN A 182 2.89 2.23 -4.31
N LEU A 183 3.20 2.52 -3.05
CA LEU A 183 2.50 1.96 -1.91
C LEU A 183 1.03 2.39 -1.87
N LEU A 184 0.72 3.67 -2.12
CA LEU A 184 -0.66 4.17 -2.01
C LEU A 184 -1.54 3.75 -3.19
N PHE A 185 -1.01 3.69 -4.41
CA PHE A 185 -1.78 3.39 -5.62
C PHE A 185 -1.66 1.94 -6.13
N ASP A 186 -0.94 1.08 -5.40
CA ASP A 186 -0.69 -0.33 -5.77
C ASP A 186 0.01 -0.43 -7.12
N LEU A 187 1.13 0.27 -7.24
CA LEU A 187 1.98 0.27 -8.45
C LEU A 187 3.23 -0.59 -8.22
N PRO A 188 3.72 -1.31 -9.25
CA PRO A 188 3.18 -1.39 -10.61
C PRO A 188 1.82 -2.09 -10.69
N ARG A 189 0.89 -1.54 -11.47
CA ARG A 189 -0.47 -2.10 -11.63
C ARG A 189 -0.58 -2.80 -12.98
N GLN A 190 -1.15 -4.00 -12.99
CA GLN A 190 -1.46 -4.69 -14.25
C GLN A 190 -2.79 -4.19 -14.81
N ILE A 191 -2.79 -3.83 -16.09
CA ILE A 191 -4.00 -3.46 -16.82
C ILE A 191 -4.17 -4.38 -18.04
N THR A 192 -5.42 -4.74 -18.33
CA THR A 192 -5.75 -5.55 -19.50
C THR A 192 -6.23 -4.64 -20.62
N GLY A 193 -5.45 -4.60 -21.70
CA GLY A 193 -5.78 -3.92 -22.96
C GLY A 193 -6.19 -4.93 -24.02
N ILE A 194 -6.18 -4.48 -25.28
CA ILE A 194 -6.45 -5.31 -26.44
C ILE A 194 -5.30 -5.22 -27.44
N ALA A 195 -4.98 -6.31 -28.11
CA ALA A 195 -4.09 -6.32 -29.27
C ALA A 195 -4.90 -6.64 -30.52
N TYR A 196 -4.62 -5.92 -31.61
CA TYR A 196 -5.26 -6.18 -32.90
C TYR A 196 -4.56 -7.35 -33.60
N GLN A 197 -5.34 -8.34 -34.03
CA GLN A 197 -4.87 -9.42 -34.88
C GLN A 197 -5.38 -9.20 -36.31
N PRO A 198 -4.46 -9.00 -37.28
CA PRO A 198 -4.86 -8.83 -38.67
C PRO A 198 -5.51 -10.12 -39.19
N PRO A 199 -6.42 -10.01 -40.17
CA PRO A 199 -7.09 -11.17 -40.74
C PRO A 199 -6.06 -12.10 -41.42
N GLN A 200 -6.13 -13.39 -41.11
CA GLN A 200 -5.36 -14.43 -41.79
C GLN A 200 -6.26 -15.25 -42.72
N ARG A 201 -5.69 -16.08 -43.59
CA ARG A 201 -6.44 -16.83 -44.61
C ARG A 201 -7.53 -17.68 -43.95
N GLY A 202 -8.80 -17.33 -44.18
CA GLY A 202 -9.97 -18.01 -43.61
C GLY A 202 -10.40 -17.53 -42.22
N GLN A 203 -9.73 -16.54 -41.63
CA GLN A 203 -10.06 -15.95 -40.33
C GLN A 203 -10.27 -14.43 -40.45
N LYS A 204 -11.32 -13.92 -39.80
CA LYS A 204 -11.58 -12.47 -39.73
C LYS A 204 -10.60 -11.80 -38.77
N ALA A 205 -10.41 -10.49 -38.93
CA ALA A 205 -9.69 -9.70 -37.94
C ALA A 205 -10.32 -9.87 -36.56
N SER A 206 -9.50 -9.96 -35.53
CA SER A 206 -9.97 -10.15 -34.16
C SER A 206 -9.16 -9.29 -33.21
N THR A 207 -9.69 -9.08 -32.02
CA THR A 207 -8.94 -8.51 -30.90
C THR A 207 -8.72 -9.59 -29.86
N VAL A 208 -7.54 -9.59 -29.25
CA VAL A 208 -7.22 -10.48 -28.13
C VAL A 208 -6.87 -9.67 -26.90
N PRO A 209 -7.30 -10.10 -25.70
CA PRO A 209 -6.89 -9.45 -24.47
C PRO A 209 -5.39 -9.63 -24.27
N ILE A 210 -4.70 -8.55 -23.91
CA ILE A 210 -3.28 -8.56 -23.57
C ILE A 210 -3.08 -7.80 -22.26
N THR A 211 -2.24 -8.32 -21.37
CA THR A 211 -1.93 -7.69 -20.09
C THR A 211 -0.64 -6.89 -20.20
N GLY A 212 -0.61 -5.74 -19.53
CA GLY A 212 0.54 -4.87 -19.52
C GLY A 212 0.68 -4.13 -18.19
N SER A 213 1.91 -3.79 -17.83
CA SER A 213 2.19 -3.12 -16.56
C SER A 213 2.20 -1.60 -16.72
N MET A 214 1.37 -0.92 -15.94
CA MET A 214 1.41 0.53 -15.75
C MET A 214 2.29 0.85 -14.54
N THR A 215 3.25 1.74 -14.74
CA THR A 215 4.19 2.15 -13.70
C THR A 215 4.16 3.67 -13.52
N VAL A 216 4.57 4.15 -12.36
CA VAL A 216 4.85 5.57 -12.14
C VAL A 216 6.28 5.69 -11.68
N THR A 217 6.97 6.69 -12.22
CA THR A 217 8.34 7.00 -11.86
C THR A 217 8.43 8.46 -11.44
N VAL A 218 9.22 8.73 -10.41
CA VAL A 218 9.50 10.08 -9.94
C VAL A 218 10.98 10.36 -10.14
N SER A 219 11.28 11.48 -10.77
CA SER A 219 12.65 11.92 -11.00
C SER A 219 12.83 13.40 -10.69
N ASN A 220 14.07 13.78 -10.40
CA ASN A 220 14.48 15.17 -10.41
C ASN A 220 15.25 15.44 -11.70
N PRO A 221 15.09 16.63 -12.29
CA PRO A 221 15.96 17.06 -13.37
C PRO A 221 17.39 17.17 -12.84
N THR A 222 18.37 16.83 -13.69
CA THR A 222 19.78 16.98 -13.36
C THR A 222 20.08 18.45 -13.06
N PRO A 223 20.65 18.79 -11.89
CA PRO A 223 21.00 20.18 -11.59
C PRO A 223 22.11 20.66 -12.54
N PRO A 224 22.12 21.95 -12.91
CA PRO A 224 23.21 22.53 -13.68
C PRO A 224 24.53 22.51 -12.90
N CYS A 225 25.64 22.65 -13.62
CA CYS A 225 26.94 22.92 -13.02
C CYS A 225 26.87 24.23 -12.20
N ILE A 226 27.12 24.15 -10.90
CA ILE A 226 27.22 25.35 -10.05
C ILE A 226 28.58 25.99 -10.31
N GLY A 227 28.60 27.18 -10.91
CA GLY A 227 29.79 28.02 -11.02
C GLY A 227 29.91 28.94 -9.81
N VAL A 228 31.06 28.93 -9.13
CA VAL A 228 31.36 29.92 -8.09
C VAL A 228 31.93 31.17 -8.76
N SER A 229 31.34 32.33 -8.47
CA SER A 229 31.81 33.62 -8.99
C SER A 229 31.88 34.64 -7.86
N ASP A 230 33.01 35.33 -7.75
CA ASP A 230 33.26 36.35 -6.73
C ASP A 230 32.52 37.67 -7.02
N LYS A 231 31.78 37.74 -8.13
CA LYS A 231 30.94 38.89 -8.49
C LYS A 231 29.52 38.67 -7.96
N VAL A 232 29.12 39.46 -6.97
CA VAL A 232 27.76 39.45 -6.35
C VAL A 232 26.64 39.51 -7.39
N ALA A 233 26.84 40.20 -8.51
CA ALA A 233 25.87 40.32 -9.61
C ALA A 233 25.65 39.02 -10.43
N SER A 234 26.47 37.99 -10.22
CA SER A 234 26.40 36.69 -10.93
C SER A 234 26.09 35.50 -10.02
N ALA A 235 25.83 35.74 -8.73
CA ALA A 235 25.40 34.71 -7.82
C ALA A 235 23.97 34.24 -8.19
N PHE A 236 23.75 32.93 -8.22
CA PHE A 236 22.43 32.35 -8.46
C PHE A 236 21.52 32.60 -7.23
N ILE A 237 20.40 33.28 -7.42
CA ILE A 237 19.40 33.54 -6.38
C ILE A 237 18.21 32.60 -6.59
N LEU A 238 17.88 31.82 -5.56
CA LEU A 238 16.74 30.92 -5.57
C LEU A 238 15.46 31.71 -5.25
N HIS A 239 14.52 31.74 -6.20
CA HIS A 239 13.21 32.37 -6.00
C HIS A 239 12.09 31.32 -5.93
N GLU A 240 11.09 31.56 -5.08
CA GLU A 240 9.99 30.60 -4.84
C GLU A 240 8.87 30.65 -5.91
N GLN A 241 8.83 31.69 -6.75
CA GLN A 241 7.86 31.85 -7.82
C GLN A 241 8.52 32.39 -9.10
N TYR A 242 8.18 31.79 -10.25
CA TYR A 242 8.58 32.28 -11.57
C TYR A 242 7.96 33.66 -11.83
N GLN A 243 8.82 34.67 -11.99
CA GLN A 243 8.46 35.95 -12.59
C GLN A 243 8.88 35.95 -14.06
N SER A 244 8.03 36.49 -14.93
CA SER A 244 8.33 36.57 -16.37
C SER A 244 9.69 37.25 -16.60
N GLY A 245 10.60 36.55 -17.27
CA GLY A 245 11.97 37.03 -17.52
C GLY A 245 13.03 36.52 -16.53
N GLN A 246 12.68 35.72 -15.52
CA GLN A 246 13.68 35.05 -14.68
C GLN A 246 14.47 34.02 -15.48
N PRO A 247 15.79 33.88 -15.23
CA PRO A 247 16.61 32.88 -15.90
C PRO A 247 16.15 31.49 -15.46
N VAL A 248 15.44 30.82 -16.37
CA VAL A 248 15.25 29.37 -16.29
C VAL A 248 16.60 28.74 -16.53
N VAL A 249 17.04 27.86 -15.63
CA VAL A 249 18.30 27.16 -15.88
C VAL A 249 17.99 26.04 -16.87
N SER A 250 18.38 26.25 -18.13
CA SER A 250 18.13 25.32 -19.25
C SER A 250 16.64 24.98 -19.46
N GLY A 251 15.72 25.90 -19.18
CA GLY A 251 14.28 25.68 -19.35
C GLY A 251 13.56 25.06 -18.15
N TYR A 252 14.26 24.83 -17.03
CA TYR A 252 13.70 24.20 -15.83
C TYR A 252 13.81 25.08 -14.58
N PHE A 253 12.88 24.87 -13.66
CA PHE A 253 12.83 25.55 -12.36
C PHE A 253 13.59 24.70 -11.33
N PRO A 254 14.53 25.28 -10.58
CA PRO A 254 15.17 24.55 -9.48
C PRO A 254 14.09 24.18 -8.46
N TRP A 255 14.11 22.93 -7.97
CA TRP A 255 13.08 22.33 -7.09
C TRP A 255 11.77 21.89 -7.79
N ARG A 256 11.91 21.25 -8.95
CA ARG A 256 10.85 20.55 -9.68
C ARG A 256 11.04 19.03 -9.60
N PHE A 257 9.94 18.30 -9.46
CA PHE A 257 9.89 16.85 -9.62
C PHE A 257 9.05 16.49 -10.85
N ASP A 258 9.57 15.57 -11.66
CA ASP A 258 8.86 15.01 -12.81
C ASP A 258 8.28 13.65 -12.44
N VAL A 259 6.96 13.55 -12.49
CA VAL A 259 6.20 12.32 -12.18
C VAL A 259 5.67 11.77 -13.50
N LEU A 260 6.18 10.63 -13.94
CA LEU A 260 5.87 10.06 -15.23
C LEU A 260 5.08 8.77 -15.07
N ILE A 261 3.83 8.78 -15.55
CA ILE A 261 3.00 7.59 -15.69
C ILE A 261 3.42 6.89 -16.98
N THR A 262 4.03 5.71 -16.89
CA THR A 262 4.44 4.91 -18.05
C THR A 262 3.41 3.82 -18.28
N LEU A 263 2.78 3.90 -19.45
CA LEU A 263 1.75 2.98 -19.91
C LEU A 263 2.38 1.77 -20.59
N PRO A 264 1.67 0.62 -20.64
CA PRO A 264 2.25 -0.60 -21.19
C PRO A 264 2.61 -0.51 -22.68
N ASN A 265 1.92 0.36 -23.42
CA ASN A 265 2.19 0.59 -24.83
C ASN A 265 3.53 1.28 -25.12
N ALA A 266 4.20 1.82 -24.10
CA ALA A 266 5.59 2.27 -24.22
C ALA A 266 6.56 1.09 -24.47
N ALA A 267 6.28 -0.09 -23.89
CA ALA A 267 7.07 -1.30 -24.06
C ALA A 267 6.53 -2.21 -25.17
N ASN A 268 5.20 -2.22 -25.37
CA ASN A 268 4.55 -3.03 -26.39
C ASN A 268 3.65 -2.16 -27.28
N PRO A 269 4.10 -1.74 -28.47
CA PRO A 269 3.32 -0.90 -29.37
C PRO A 269 1.95 -1.46 -29.79
N ASP A 270 1.77 -2.78 -29.72
CA ASP A 270 0.51 -3.46 -30.06
C ASP A 270 -0.53 -3.40 -28.94
N PHE A 271 -0.16 -2.92 -27.75
CA PHE A 271 -1.05 -2.74 -26.62
C PHE A 271 -1.97 -1.53 -26.86
N ILE A 272 -3.25 -1.78 -27.11
CA ILE A 272 -4.27 -0.74 -27.27
C ILE A 272 -5.04 -0.61 -25.96
N LEU A 273 -5.11 0.64 -25.46
CA LEU A 273 -5.87 0.99 -24.27
C LEU A 273 -7.37 0.90 -24.54
N THR A 274 -8.11 0.31 -23.60
CA THR A 274 -9.57 0.34 -23.61
C THR A 274 -10.10 1.64 -23.00
N ARG A 275 -11.40 1.93 -23.19
CA ARG A 275 -12.06 3.09 -22.58
C ARG A 275 -11.95 3.07 -21.05
N ASP A 276 -12.03 1.89 -20.45
CA ASP A 276 -11.95 1.72 -19.00
C ASP A 276 -10.52 2.00 -18.51
N ASN A 277 -9.50 1.51 -19.22
CA ASN A 277 -8.10 1.85 -18.88
C ASN A 277 -7.87 3.37 -18.94
N VAL A 278 -8.43 4.07 -19.93
CA VAL A 278 -8.30 5.53 -20.02
C VAL A 278 -8.93 6.21 -18.80
N GLN A 279 -10.11 5.79 -18.35
CA GLN A 279 -10.73 6.34 -17.14
C GLN A 279 -9.92 6.05 -15.87
N GLU A 280 -9.36 4.84 -15.75
CA GLU A 280 -8.47 4.48 -14.65
C GLU A 280 -7.22 5.37 -14.63
N ILE A 281 -6.59 5.61 -15.77
CA ILE A 281 -5.39 6.46 -15.89
C ILE A 281 -5.71 7.91 -15.53
N LEU A 282 -6.84 8.46 -16.01
CA LEU A 282 -7.26 9.83 -15.67
C LEU A 282 -7.58 9.97 -14.18
N THR A 283 -8.21 8.95 -13.59
CA THR A 283 -8.47 8.91 -12.15
C THR A 283 -7.17 8.87 -11.35
N LEU A 284 -6.22 8.01 -11.76
CA LEU A 284 -4.88 7.95 -11.16
C LEU A 284 -4.17 9.32 -11.27
N GLN A 285 -4.20 9.95 -12.44
CA GLN A 285 -3.60 11.28 -12.64
C GLN A 285 -4.19 12.31 -11.68
N LYS A 286 -5.52 12.36 -11.53
CA LYS A 286 -6.19 13.27 -10.60
C LYS A 286 -5.81 12.98 -9.15
N ASN A 287 -5.79 11.71 -8.75
CA ASN A 287 -5.42 11.32 -7.39
C ASN A 287 -3.95 11.62 -7.08
N LEU A 288 -3.05 11.44 -8.06
CA LEU A 288 -1.66 11.85 -7.97
C LEU A 288 -1.54 13.37 -7.79
N GLN A 289 -2.30 14.17 -8.54
CA GLN A 289 -2.30 15.63 -8.37
C GLN A 289 -2.71 16.04 -6.95
N GLN A 290 -3.78 15.43 -6.43
CA GLN A 290 -4.26 15.70 -5.08
C GLN A 290 -3.24 15.29 -4.02
N LEU A 291 -2.67 14.09 -4.14
CA LEU A 291 -1.65 13.60 -3.21
C LEU A 291 -0.43 14.54 -3.21
N LEU A 292 0.13 14.81 -4.40
CA LEU A 292 1.32 15.65 -4.57
C LEU A 292 1.10 17.08 -4.04
N ALA A 293 -0.11 17.62 -4.16
CA ALA A 293 -0.45 18.92 -3.60
C ALA A 293 -0.28 18.97 -2.06
N VAL A 294 -0.55 17.84 -1.38
CA VAL A 294 -0.47 17.71 0.09
C VAL A 294 0.95 17.37 0.54
N ILE A 295 1.62 16.44 -0.14
CA ILE A 295 2.91 15.89 0.32
C ILE A 295 4.14 16.63 -0.23
N LYS A 296 3.94 17.58 -1.15
CA LYS A 296 5.06 18.33 -1.73
C LYS A 296 5.84 19.07 -0.65
N PRO A 297 7.19 19.06 -0.71
CA PRO A 297 7.98 19.96 0.12
C PRO A 297 7.65 21.43 -0.18
N ALA A 298 7.89 22.31 0.79
CA ALA A 298 7.70 23.74 0.62
C ALA A 298 8.53 24.28 -0.56
N ALA A 299 8.00 25.25 -1.29
CA ALA A 299 8.63 25.86 -2.47
C ALA A 299 8.96 24.92 -3.64
N THR A 300 8.47 23.66 -3.64
CA THR A 300 8.65 22.74 -4.78
C THR A 300 7.44 22.68 -5.71
N ARG A 301 7.71 22.29 -6.96
CA ARG A 301 6.73 22.11 -8.03
C ARG A 301 6.74 20.68 -8.56
N PHE A 302 5.60 20.23 -9.06
CA PHE A 302 5.45 18.92 -9.68
C PHE A 302 4.89 19.06 -11.09
N THR A 303 5.33 18.22 -12.00
CA THR A 303 4.67 18.03 -13.30
C THR A 303 4.39 16.56 -13.51
N ILE A 304 3.17 16.26 -13.92
CA ILE A 304 2.74 14.89 -14.22
C ILE A 304 2.68 14.71 -15.73
N GLY A 305 3.45 13.76 -16.24
CA GLY A 305 3.43 13.35 -17.64
C GLY A 305 2.86 11.94 -17.80
N ILE A 306 2.42 11.62 -19.02
CA ILE A 306 2.00 10.28 -19.42
C ILE A 306 2.86 9.86 -20.62
N LEU A 307 3.44 8.66 -20.56
CA LEU A 307 4.25 8.05 -21.61
C LEU A 307 3.58 6.76 -22.09
N PRO A 308 3.45 6.52 -23.42
CA PRO A 308 3.81 7.43 -24.50
C PRO A 308 2.82 8.60 -24.59
N SER A 309 3.35 9.81 -24.76
CA SER A 309 2.52 10.95 -25.16
C SER A 309 2.22 10.84 -26.66
N MET A 310 1.13 11.45 -27.13
CA MET A 310 0.96 11.70 -28.57
C MET A 310 2.08 12.66 -29.00
N GLN A 311 3.19 12.13 -29.51
CA GLN A 311 4.18 12.95 -30.20
C GLN A 311 3.66 13.17 -31.62
N LEU A 312 3.17 14.38 -31.89
CA LEU A 312 3.26 14.91 -33.25
C LEU A 312 4.76 14.90 -33.61
N PRO A 313 5.18 14.42 -34.79
CA PRO A 313 6.56 14.53 -35.21
C PRO A 313 6.92 16.01 -35.22
N VAL A 314 7.70 16.44 -34.24
CA VAL A 314 8.17 17.81 -34.15
C VAL A 314 9.22 17.96 -35.23
N THR A 315 8.83 18.51 -36.37
CA THR A 315 9.79 19.07 -37.32
C THR A 315 10.45 20.25 -36.61
N HIS A 316 11.76 20.10 -36.36
CA HIS A 316 12.68 21.03 -35.68
C HIS A 316 12.91 20.80 -34.18
N THR A 317 13.95 20.02 -33.88
CA THR A 317 14.77 20.19 -32.68
C THR A 317 15.90 21.20 -32.97
N PRO A 318 16.17 22.18 -32.09
CA PRO A 318 17.49 22.82 -32.07
C PRO A 318 18.49 21.83 -31.46
N LEU A 319 19.61 21.67 -32.16
CA LEU A 319 20.69 20.74 -31.90
C LEU A 319 21.37 20.98 -30.54
N CYS A 320 21.41 19.94 -29.70
CA CYS A 320 22.56 19.59 -28.87
C CYS A 320 22.68 18.07 -28.90
N SER A 321 23.63 17.57 -29.70
CA SER A 321 23.88 16.16 -29.98
C SER A 321 24.76 15.51 -28.92
N SER A 322 24.46 14.26 -28.57
CA SER A 322 25.49 13.20 -28.58
C SER A 322 24.87 11.80 -28.68
N ALA A 323 25.32 11.04 -29.69
CA ALA A 323 25.28 9.59 -29.84
C ALA A 323 24.01 8.92 -30.45
N THR A 324 24.08 8.76 -31.78
CA THR A 324 23.75 7.56 -32.57
C THR A 324 22.35 6.94 -32.47
N LEU A 325 21.45 7.41 -33.34
CA LEU A 325 20.36 6.61 -33.91
C LEU A 325 20.78 6.15 -35.31
N GLY A 326 21.16 4.88 -35.42
CA GLY A 326 21.50 4.21 -36.67
C GLY A 326 20.50 3.11 -37.00
N ASN A 327 19.93 3.21 -38.20
CA ASN A 327 19.36 2.15 -39.05
C ASN A 327 18.19 1.34 -38.50
N ASN A 328 16.98 1.73 -38.90
CA ASN A 328 16.18 1.01 -39.90
C ASN A 328 14.80 1.65 -40.06
N THR A 329 14.54 2.30 -41.20
CA THR A 329 13.18 2.47 -41.69
C THR A 329 13.07 2.00 -43.13
N LEU A 330 12.05 1.18 -43.31
CA LEU A 330 11.79 0.25 -44.39
C LEU A 330 11.08 0.96 -45.55
N LEU A 331 11.74 1.91 -46.20
CA LEU A 331 11.41 2.36 -47.56
C LEU A 331 12.72 2.68 -48.27
N GLY A 332 13.23 1.70 -49.00
CA GLY A 332 14.49 1.78 -49.71
C GLY A 332 14.50 2.90 -50.76
N LEU A 333 15.60 3.66 -50.76
CA LEU A 333 16.34 4.10 -51.94
C LEU A 333 17.72 4.59 -51.48
N SER A 334 18.76 3.91 -51.93
CA SER A 334 20.15 4.13 -51.53
C SER A 334 20.71 5.40 -52.16
N GLY A 335 21.03 6.41 -51.35
CA GLY A 335 21.90 7.50 -51.76
C GLY A 335 23.35 7.02 -51.76
N LYS A 336 23.92 6.78 -52.95
CA LYS A 336 25.35 6.50 -53.17
C LYS A 336 26.20 7.54 -52.43
N SER A 337 27.04 7.07 -51.51
CA SER A 337 28.23 7.79 -51.07
C SER A 337 29.30 7.67 -52.15
N THR A 338 29.61 8.74 -52.85
CA THR A 338 30.88 8.88 -53.57
C THR A 338 31.88 9.50 -52.62
N SER A 339 32.83 8.68 -52.18
CA SER A 339 34.06 9.12 -51.53
C SER A 339 34.97 9.83 -52.53
N ASN A 340 35.40 11.04 -52.19
CA ASN A 340 36.77 11.53 -52.40
C ASN A 340 37.11 12.49 -51.26
#